data_AF-A0A2H6NIW4-F1
#
_entry.id   AF-A0A2H6NIW4-F1
#
_cell.length_a   1.000
_cell.length_b   1.000
_cell.length_c   1.000
_cell.angle_alpha   90.00
_cell.angle_beta   90.00
_cell.angle_gamma   90.00
#
_symmetry.space_group_name_H-M   'P 1'
#
loop_
_entity.id
_entity.type
_entity.pdbx_description
1 polymer ?
#
loop_
_entity_poly.entity_id
_entity_poly.type
_entity_poly.pdbx_seq_one_letter_code
_entity_poly.pdbx_strand_id
1 'polypeptide(L)'
;DILGTGTKKVEAAIEANQPPTLSGDARKEPISGSEESFLHRTEELFRRYKDEREDAILEEGMERFCNDLCVDPTEFKVLVLAWKFQAATMCKFTRMEFFEGCRAINADTIEGICARFPSLLNEAKQEDKFKDLYRFTFQFGLDSDEGQRSLHREIAIA
;
A
#
# COMPACT_ATOMS: atom_id res chain seq x y z
N ASP A 1 21.90 -68.50 24.05
CA ASP A 1 22.99 -67.63 23.55
C ASP A 1 22.94 -66.30 24.28
N ILE A 2 23.55 -66.14 25.46
CA ILE A 2 24.98 -65.93 25.80
C ILE A 2 25.52 -64.55 25.38
N LEU A 3 25.56 -63.64 26.37
CA LEU A 3 26.72 -62.87 26.89
C LEU A 3 27.70 -62.13 25.95
N GLY A 4 28.01 -60.88 26.32
CA GLY A 4 29.41 -60.39 26.41
C GLY A 4 29.84 -59.35 25.36
N THR A 5 30.00 -58.07 25.69
CA THR A 5 31.18 -57.39 26.30
C THR A 5 32.30 -56.99 25.33
N GLY A 6 32.70 -55.71 25.39
CA GLY A 6 34.11 -55.26 25.32
C GLY A 6 34.53 -54.55 24.03
N THR A 7 34.55 -53.21 23.97
CA THR A 7 35.70 -52.31 24.24
C THR A 7 36.96 -52.53 23.38
N LYS A 8 37.36 -51.50 22.61
CA LYS A 8 38.65 -50.78 22.73
C LYS A 8 38.72 -49.52 21.85
N LYS A 9 39.02 -48.38 22.49
CA LYS A 9 39.63 -47.14 21.95
C LYS A 9 41.06 -47.48 21.41
N VAL A 10 41.80 -46.67 20.64
CA VAL A 10 42.17 -45.24 20.83
C VAL A 10 42.89 -44.66 19.59
N GLU A 11 42.81 -43.32 19.43
CA GLU A 11 43.83 -42.35 18.91
C GLU A 11 44.34 -42.46 17.44
N ALA A 12 44.75 -41.40 16.73
CA ALA A 12 44.64 -39.93 16.78
C ALA A 12 45.23 -39.42 15.46
N ALA A 13 44.67 -38.37 14.84
CA ALA A 13 45.41 -37.51 13.91
C ALA A 13 44.71 -36.15 13.83
N ILE A 14 45.48 -35.12 14.18
CA ILE A 14 45.14 -33.70 14.15
C ILE A 14 45.48 -33.20 12.75
N GLU A 15 44.54 -32.55 12.06
CA GLU A 15 44.91 -31.52 11.08
C GLU A 15 43.82 -30.44 11.01
N ALA A 16 44.27 -29.20 11.16
CA ALA A 16 43.48 -28.00 11.25
C ALA A 16 42.90 -27.60 9.89
N ASN A 17 41.66 -27.09 9.86
CA ASN A 17 41.27 -26.08 8.88
C ASN A 17 40.08 -25.23 9.38
N GLN A 18 40.21 -23.93 9.15
CA GLN A 18 39.44 -22.81 9.70
C GLN A 18 37.95 -22.79 9.28
N PRO A 19 37.08 -22.07 10.02
CA PRO A 19 35.70 -21.84 9.59
C PRO A 19 35.64 -20.82 8.44
N PRO A 20 34.79 -21.01 7.41
CA PRO A 20 34.55 -19.95 6.45
C PRO A 20 33.66 -18.88 7.10
N THR A 21 34.25 -17.73 7.40
CA THR A 21 33.52 -16.47 7.52
C THR A 21 33.02 -16.05 6.14
N LEU A 22 31.71 -16.03 5.93
CA LEU A 22 31.11 -15.24 4.85
C LEU A 22 29.96 -14.45 5.45
N SER A 23 30.30 -13.21 5.81
CA SER A 23 29.38 -12.12 6.07
C SER A 23 28.33 -12.08 4.96
N GLY A 24 27.07 -12.30 5.32
CA GLY A 24 25.93 -11.96 4.49
C GLY A 24 25.84 -10.44 4.40
N ASP A 25 26.57 -9.89 3.45
CA ASP A 25 26.47 -8.49 3.05
C ASP A 25 25.10 -8.33 2.38
N ALA A 26 24.12 -7.85 3.15
CA ALA A 26 22.82 -7.46 2.63
C ALA A 26 23.05 -6.28 1.67
N ARG A 27 23.27 -6.59 0.40
CA ARG A 27 23.25 -5.60 -0.68
C ARG A 27 21.88 -4.93 -0.67
N LYS A 28 21.79 -3.75 -0.06
CA LYS A 28 20.81 -2.75 -0.46
C LYS A 28 21.17 -2.37 -1.88
N GLU A 29 20.44 -2.91 -2.84
CA GLU A 29 20.41 -2.39 -4.21
C GLU A 29 20.24 -0.86 -4.14
N PRO A 30 21.04 -0.07 -4.89
CA PRO A 30 20.90 1.37 -4.89
C PRO A 30 19.53 1.73 -5.48
N ILE A 31 18.70 2.41 -4.69
CA ILE A 31 17.45 2.98 -5.16
C ILE A 31 17.79 3.92 -6.33
N SER A 32 17.22 3.65 -7.51
CA SER A 32 17.37 4.49 -8.70
C SER A 32 17.07 5.95 -8.34
N GLY A 33 17.89 6.91 -8.79
CA GLY A 33 17.65 8.34 -8.52
C GLY A 33 16.28 8.85 -8.99
N SER A 34 15.62 8.14 -9.91
CA SER A 34 14.23 8.41 -10.31
C SER A 34 13.22 8.08 -9.21
N GLU A 35 13.42 6.98 -8.48
CA GLU A 35 12.53 6.54 -7.39
C GLU A 35 12.66 7.47 -6.18
N GLU A 36 13.87 7.92 -5.86
CA GLU A 36 14.10 8.89 -4.79
C GLU A 36 13.38 10.22 -5.09
N SER A 37 13.46 10.70 -6.33
CA SER A 37 12.74 11.90 -6.77
C SER A 37 11.22 11.73 -6.72
N PHE A 38 10.69 10.57 -7.13
CA PHE A 38 9.25 10.27 -7.04
C PHE A 38 8.76 10.26 -5.59
N LEU A 39 9.51 9.61 -4.70
CA LEU A 39 9.20 9.58 -3.27
C LEU A 39 9.22 10.98 -2.65
N HIS A 40 10.19 11.81 -3.02
CA HIS A 40 10.28 13.19 -2.54
C HIS A 40 9.07 14.04 -2.98
N ARG A 41 8.69 13.97 -4.26
CA ARG A 41 7.51 14.71 -4.77
C ARG A 41 6.21 14.20 -4.17
N THR A 42 6.07 12.88 -4.01
CA THR A 42 4.92 12.27 -3.33
C THR A 42 4.83 12.73 -1.87
N GLU A 43 5.97 12.87 -1.18
CA GLU A 43 6.03 13.41 0.18
C GLU A 43 5.57 14.86 0.26
N GLU A 44 6.04 15.72 -0.64
CA GLU A 44 5.60 17.12 -0.72
C GLU A 44 4.10 17.21 -0.99
N LEU A 45 3.59 16.39 -1.91
CA LEU A 45 2.18 16.33 -2.23
C LEU A 45 1.34 15.85 -1.04
N PHE A 46 1.77 14.78 -0.36
CA PHE A 46 1.08 14.26 0.83
C PHE A 46 1.01 15.32 1.93
N ARG A 47 2.13 16.01 2.23
CA ARG A 47 2.20 17.05 3.27
C ARG A 47 1.26 18.22 3.03
N ARG A 48 0.90 18.54 1.78
CA ARG A 48 -0.06 19.61 1.45
C ARG A 48 -1.46 19.32 2.00
N TYR A 49 -1.83 18.05 2.11
CA TYR A 49 -3.18 17.62 2.50
C TYR A 49 -3.22 16.89 3.85
N LYS A 50 -2.07 16.42 4.34
CA LYS A 50 -1.93 15.72 5.62
C LYS A 50 -2.49 16.56 6.77
N ASP A 51 -3.12 15.87 7.71
CA ASP A 51 -3.56 16.41 8.99
C ASP A 51 -2.36 16.83 9.88
N GLU A 52 -2.59 17.80 10.75
CA GLU A 52 -1.56 18.33 11.66
C GLU A 52 -1.17 17.31 12.75
N ARG A 53 -2.10 16.42 13.13
CA ARG A 53 -1.96 15.50 14.27
C ARG A 53 -1.80 14.05 13.82
N GLU A 54 -2.51 13.63 12.78
CA GLU A 54 -2.44 12.28 12.24
C GLU A 54 -1.51 12.15 11.03
N ASP A 55 -0.93 10.96 10.83
CA ASP A 55 -0.16 10.64 9.62
C ASP A 55 -1.07 10.16 8.49
N ALA A 56 -2.08 10.98 8.20
CA ALA A 56 -3.12 10.72 7.21
C ALA A 56 -3.66 12.04 6.65
N ILE A 57 -4.25 11.98 5.47
CA ILE A 57 -5.16 12.98 4.93
C ILE A 57 -6.54 12.64 5.48
N LEU A 58 -7.14 13.54 6.25
CA LEU A 58 -8.50 13.42 6.79
C LEU A 58 -9.48 14.30 5.98
N GLU A 59 -10.69 14.54 6.49
CA GLU A 59 -11.79 15.22 5.80
C GLU A 59 -11.38 16.57 5.19
N GLU A 60 -10.77 17.48 5.98
CA GLU A 60 -10.39 18.81 5.49
C GLU A 60 -9.27 18.72 4.44
N GLY A 61 -8.37 17.75 4.58
CA GLY A 61 -7.33 17.47 3.61
C GLY A 61 -7.89 16.89 2.30
N MET A 62 -8.87 16.00 2.42
CA MET A 62 -9.57 15.35 1.32
C MET A 62 -10.37 16.36 0.50
N GLU A 63 -11.06 17.30 1.16
CA GLU A 63 -11.80 18.38 0.49
C GLU A 63 -10.85 19.23 -0.37
N ARG A 64 -9.72 19.68 0.21
CA ARG A 64 -8.70 20.43 -0.55
C ARG A 64 -8.11 19.62 -1.70
N PHE A 65 -7.86 18.33 -1.48
CA PHE A 65 -7.32 17.44 -2.49
C PHE A 65 -8.29 17.27 -3.68
N CYS A 66 -9.59 17.05 -3.41
CA CYS A 66 -10.61 16.97 -4.45
C CYS A 66 -10.78 18.31 -5.19
N ASN A 67 -10.73 19.43 -4.47
CA ASN A 67 -10.79 20.76 -5.06
C ASN A 67 -9.62 21.01 -6.03
N ASP A 68 -8.38 20.68 -5.63
CA ASP A 68 -7.20 20.83 -6.48
C ASP A 68 -7.23 19.89 -7.71
N LEU A 69 -7.84 18.71 -7.58
CA LEU A 69 -8.13 17.81 -8.71
C LEU A 69 -9.28 18.31 -9.61
N CYS A 70 -10.01 19.35 -9.21
CA CYS A 70 -11.21 19.86 -9.88
C CYS A 70 -12.32 18.80 -10.01
N VAL A 71 -12.56 18.05 -8.94
CA VAL A 71 -13.57 16.99 -8.87
C VAL A 71 -14.48 17.19 -7.66
N ASP A 72 -15.76 16.86 -7.80
CA ASP A 72 -16.64 16.79 -6.65
C ASP A 72 -16.32 15.51 -5.83
N PRO A 73 -16.21 15.59 -4.49
CA PRO A 73 -15.83 14.46 -3.64
C PRO A 73 -16.72 13.22 -3.78
N THR A 74 -17.95 13.38 -4.24
CA THR A 74 -18.92 12.29 -4.42
C THR A 74 -18.91 11.69 -5.83
N GLU A 75 -18.10 12.23 -6.75
CA GLU A 75 -18.03 11.70 -8.11
C GLU A 75 -17.43 10.29 -8.15
N PHE A 76 -17.92 9.49 -9.11
CA PHE A 76 -17.42 8.14 -9.38
C PHE A 76 -15.89 8.07 -9.57
N LYS A 77 -15.26 9.10 -10.14
CA LYS A 77 -13.80 9.14 -10.29
C LYS A 77 -13.04 9.18 -8.96
N VAL A 78 -13.63 9.76 -7.91
CA VAL A 78 -13.05 9.79 -6.56
C VAL A 78 -13.15 8.41 -5.93
N LEU A 79 -14.28 7.72 -6.09
CA LEU A 79 -14.41 6.30 -5.70
C LEU A 79 -13.39 5.42 -6.41
N VAL A 80 -13.19 5.61 -7.72
CA VAL A 80 -12.18 4.87 -8.48
C VAL A 80 -10.77 5.18 -7.96
N LEU A 81 -10.48 6.43 -7.59
CA LEU A 81 -9.19 6.79 -7.01
C LEU A 81 -8.96 6.12 -5.65
N ALA A 82 -9.97 6.15 -4.76
CA ALA A 82 -9.94 5.45 -3.48
C ALA A 82 -9.72 3.94 -3.66
N TRP A 83 -10.36 3.33 -4.66
CA TRP A 83 -10.11 1.93 -5.03
C TRP A 83 -8.65 1.71 -5.48
N LYS A 84 -8.08 2.56 -6.33
CA LYS A 84 -6.66 2.41 -6.70
C LYS A 84 -5.72 2.59 -5.52
N PHE A 85 -6.09 3.40 -4.54
CA PHE A 85 -5.31 3.68 -3.34
C PHE A 85 -5.56 2.64 -2.25
N GLN A 86 -6.50 1.71 -2.46
CA GLN A 86 -6.92 0.69 -1.51
C GLN A 86 -7.32 1.29 -0.16
N ALA A 87 -8.02 2.43 -0.21
CA ALA A 87 -8.42 3.16 0.98
C ALA A 87 -9.38 2.34 1.84
N ALA A 88 -9.05 2.20 3.12
CA ALA A 88 -9.85 1.44 4.07
C ALA A 88 -11.09 2.21 4.55
N THR A 89 -11.00 3.54 4.68
CA THR A 89 -11.99 4.37 5.35
C THR A 89 -12.37 5.57 4.47
N MET A 90 -13.67 5.87 4.38
CA MET A 90 -14.16 7.09 3.72
C MET A 90 -13.51 8.35 4.32
N CYS A 91 -13.30 9.36 3.47
CA CYS A 91 -12.70 10.64 3.85
C CYS A 91 -11.28 10.55 4.45
N LYS A 92 -10.59 9.40 4.30
CA LYS A 92 -9.25 9.19 4.83
C LYS A 92 -8.32 8.50 3.83
N PHE A 93 -7.12 9.05 3.68
CA PHE A 93 -5.98 8.31 3.14
C PHE A 93 -4.85 8.33 4.17
N THR A 94 -4.48 7.17 4.68
CA THR A 94 -3.24 7.01 5.42
C THR A 94 -2.05 7.32 4.51
N ARG A 95 -0.89 7.64 5.13
CA ARG A 95 0.36 7.81 4.39
C ARG A 95 0.65 6.63 3.46
N MET A 96 0.48 5.40 3.95
CA MET A 96 0.78 4.20 3.17
C MET A 96 -0.13 4.07 1.94
N GLU A 97 -1.45 4.23 2.11
CA GLU A 97 -2.42 4.20 1.01
C GLU A 97 -2.13 5.28 -0.03
N PHE A 98 -1.78 6.49 0.41
CA PHE A 98 -1.47 7.58 -0.52
C PHE A 98 -0.22 7.29 -1.35
N PHE A 99 0.86 6.81 -0.72
CA PHE A 99 2.12 6.53 -1.42
C PHE A 99 2.01 5.33 -2.37
N GLU A 100 1.44 4.23 -1.90
CA GLU A 100 1.23 3.04 -2.73
C GLU A 100 0.21 3.31 -3.84
N GLY A 101 -0.82 4.11 -3.56
CA GLY A 101 -1.77 4.59 -4.55
C GLY A 101 -1.11 5.40 -5.65
N CYS A 102 -0.33 6.43 -5.28
CA CYS A 102 0.46 7.25 -6.22
C CYS A 102 1.38 6.38 -7.10
N ARG A 103 2.07 5.41 -6.49
CA ARG A 103 2.90 4.44 -7.20
C ARG A 103 2.09 3.57 -8.16
N ALA A 104 0.95 3.03 -7.72
CA ALA A 104 0.09 2.15 -8.51
C ALA A 104 -0.46 2.85 -9.76
N ILE A 105 -0.76 4.14 -9.68
CA ILE A 105 -1.22 4.94 -10.82
C ILE A 105 -0.09 5.67 -11.55
N ASN A 106 1.16 5.54 -11.09
CA ASN A 106 2.33 6.24 -11.62
C ASN A 106 2.11 7.75 -11.75
N ALA A 107 1.77 8.41 -10.64
CA ALA A 107 1.58 9.85 -10.54
C ALA A 107 1.97 10.38 -9.15
N ASP A 108 2.72 11.47 -9.10
CA ASP A 108 3.21 12.15 -7.88
C ASP A 108 2.90 13.67 -7.87
N THR A 109 1.97 14.10 -8.72
CA THR A 109 1.50 15.49 -8.86
C THR A 109 -0.01 15.52 -9.11
N ILE A 110 -0.68 16.64 -8.82
CA ILE A 110 -2.12 16.82 -9.09
C ILE A 110 -2.42 16.64 -10.58
N GLU A 111 -1.62 17.25 -11.44
CA GLU A 111 -1.74 17.13 -12.89
C GLU A 111 -1.53 15.69 -13.36
N GLY A 112 -0.56 14.99 -12.75
CA GLY A 112 -0.31 13.58 -12.99
C GLY A 112 -1.51 12.69 -12.63
N ILE A 113 -2.11 12.91 -11.46
CA ILE A 113 -3.31 12.16 -11.02
C ILE A 113 -4.47 12.44 -11.97
N CYS A 114 -4.73 13.71 -12.28
CA CYS A 114 -5.77 14.10 -13.24
C CYS A 114 -5.60 13.44 -14.61
N ALA A 115 -4.36 13.36 -15.11
CA ALA A 115 -4.05 12.71 -16.38
C ALA A 115 -4.33 11.19 -16.37
N ARG A 116 -4.41 10.54 -15.20
CA ARG A 116 -4.73 9.12 -15.09
C ARG A 116 -6.23 8.82 -15.13
N PHE A 117 -7.10 9.76 -14.77
CA PHE A 117 -8.55 9.51 -14.70
C PHE A 117 -9.14 8.85 -15.94
N PRO A 118 -8.85 9.27 -17.20
CA PRO A 118 -9.42 8.61 -18.38
C PRO A 118 -9.09 7.11 -18.44
N SER A 119 -7.84 6.74 -18.10
CA SER A 119 -7.41 5.35 -18.10
C SER A 119 -8.02 4.54 -16.96
N LEU A 120 -8.10 5.12 -15.76
CA LEU A 120 -8.67 4.46 -14.58
C LEU A 120 -10.17 4.22 -14.75
N LEU A 121 -10.89 5.20 -15.29
CA LEU A 121 -12.32 5.08 -15.61
C LEU A 121 -12.58 4.03 -16.70
N ASN A 122 -11.64 3.84 -17.64
CA ASN A 122 -11.74 2.77 -18.62
C ASN A 122 -11.39 1.39 -18.04
N GLU A 123 -10.42 1.31 -17.12
CA GLU A 123 -10.11 0.08 -16.38
C GLU A 123 -11.33 -0.37 -15.57
N ALA A 124 -12.00 0.54 -14.87
CA ALA A 124 -13.18 0.26 -14.06
C ALA A 124 -14.37 -0.30 -14.86
N LYS A 125 -14.38 -0.17 -16.20
CA LYS A 125 -15.40 -0.75 -17.08
C LYS A 125 -15.14 -2.20 -17.46
N GLN A 126 -13.93 -2.71 -17.25
CA GLN A 126 -13.60 -4.11 -17.55
C GLN A 126 -14.28 -5.00 -16.52
N GLU A 127 -14.91 -6.09 -16.97
CA GLU A 127 -15.81 -6.90 -16.12
C GLU A 127 -15.16 -7.35 -14.81
N ASP A 128 -13.95 -7.92 -14.86
CA ASP A 128 -13.27 -8.40 -13.66
C ASP A 128 -12.83 -7.26 -12.74
N LYS A 129 -12.46 -6.11 -13.31
CA LYS A 129 -12.08 -4.91 -12.56
C LYS A 129 -13.28 -4.25 -11.91
N PHE A 130 -14.42 -4.25 -12.59
CA PHE A 130 -15.68 -3.76 -12.04
C PHE A 130 -16.14 -4.63 -10.87
N LYS A 131 -16.04 -5.97 -10.97
CA LYS A 131 -16.34 -6.88 -9.84
C LYS A 131 -15.45 -6.59 -8.63
N ASP A 132 -14.17 -6.33 -8.85
CA ASP A 132 -13.23 -5.95 -7.80
C ASP A 132 -13.59 -4.61 -7.15
N LEU A 133 -13.81 -3.57 -7.97
CA LEU A 133 -14.29 -2.25 -7.53
C LEU A 133 -15.60 -2.34 -6.74
N TYR A 134 -16.55 -3.15 -7.20
CA TYR A 134 -17.83 -3.35 -6.51
C TYR A 134 -17.65 -3.95 -5.12
N ARG A 135 -16.79 -4.96 -4.99
CA ARG A 135 -16.46 -5.58 -3.69
C ARG A 135 -15.75 -4.59 -2.77
N PHE A 136 -14.82 -3.82 -3.31
CA PHE A 136 -14.13 -2.74 -2.60
C PHE A 136 -15.13 -1.71 -2.06
N THR A 137 -16.08 -1.26 -2.89
CA THR A 137 -17.02 -0.17 -2.55
C THR A 137 -17.85 -0.49 -1.31
N PHE A 138 -18.23 -1.76 -1.12
CA PHE A 138 -18.93 -2.18 0.10
C PHE A 138 -18.07 -2.00 1.35
N GLN A 139 -16.80 -2.42 1.30
CA GLN A 139 -15.89 -2.26 2.43
C GLN A 139 -15.56 -0.80 2.70
N PHE A 140 -15.40 -0.02 1.63
CA PHE A 140 -15.10 1.41 1.71
C PHE A 140 -16.24 2.20 2.36
N GLY A 141 -17.50 1.86 2.07
CA GLY A 141 -18.67 2.52 2.67
C GLY A 141 -19.02 2.04 4.08
N LEU A 142 -18.38 0.99 4.58
CA LEU A 142 -18.60 0.54 5.95
C LEU A 142 -17.82 1.42 6.91
N ASP A 143 -18.49 1.84 7.97
CA ASP A 143 -17.80 2.36 9.15
C ASP A 143 -17.23 1.18 9.95
N SER A 144 -16.01 0.78 9.58
CA SER A 144 -15.32 -0.35 10.21
C SER A 144 -14.89 -0.06 11.65
N ASP A 145 -14.68 1.21 11.99
CA ASP A 145 -14.20 1.62 13.31
C ASP A 145 -15.32 1.51 14.36
N GLU A 146 -16.58 1.67 13.92
CA GLU A 146 -17.76 1.40 14.74
C GLU A 146 -18.17 -0.09 14.79
N GLY A 147 -17.45 -0.97 14.08
CA GLY A 147 -17.75 -2.41 14.03
C GLY A 147 -19.01 -2.75 13.23
N GLN A 148 -19.45 -1.86 12.33
CA GLN A 148 -20.62 -2.10 11.50
C GLN A 148 -20.36 -3.25 10.51
N ARG A 149 -21.38 -4.08 10.28
CA ARG A 149 -21.32 -5.23 9.36
C ARG A 149 -22.25 -5.09 8.16
N SER A 150 -22.93 -3.95 8.04
CA SER A 150 -23.89 -3.66 6.98
C SER A 150 -23.87 -2.16 6.72
N LEU A 151 -24.03 -1.79 5.45
CA LEU A 151 -24.14 -0.39 5.06
C LEU A 151 -25.48 0.18 5.50
N HIS A 152 -25.47 1.46 5.90
CA HIS A 152 -26.69 2.24 6.01
C HIS A 152 -27.37 2.30 4.65
N ARG A 153 -28.71 2.17 4.65
CA ARG A 153 -29.51 2.10 3.41
C ARG A 153 -29.21 3.27 2.47
N GLU A 154 -29.04 4.47 3.00
CA GLU A 154 -28.80 5.67 2.20
C GLU A 154 -27.43 5.65 1.53
N ILE A 155 -26.39 5.21 2.25
CA ILE A 155 -25.03 5.03 1.70
C ILE A 155 -25.00 3.93 0.63
N ALA A 156 -25.76 2.86 0.81
CA ALA A 156 -25.82 1.77 -0.16
C ALA A 156 -26.56 2.16 -1.47
N ILE A 157 -27.42 3.17 -1.43
CA ILE A 157 -28.19 3.64 -2.59
C ILE A 157 -27.46 4.75 -3.35
N ALA A 158 -26.70 5.59 -2.65
CA ALA A 158 -25.91 6.69 -3.20
C ALA A 158 -24.84 6.18 -4.19
#